data_AF-A0A9J6GDZ1-F1
#
_entry.id   AF-A0A9J6GDZ1-F1
#
_cell.length_a   1.000
_cell.length_b   1.000
_cell.length_c   1.000
_cell.angle_alpha   90.00
_cell.angle_beta   90.00
_cell.angle_gamma   90.00
#
_symmetry.space_group_name_H-M   'P 1'
#
loop_
_entity.id
_entity.type
_entity.pdbx_description
1 polymer ?
#
loop_
_entity_poly.entity_id
_entity_poly.type
_entity_poly.pdbx_seq_one_letter_code
_entity_poly.pdbx_strand_id
1 'polypeptide(L)'
;MKLAWPTPKTSPNVCQTYACRNYAGRLLASINKWVNPCHSFTHFVCDGWQKNHKLSVWEMQFGHDVLNRLTQTLLRIPVPATGQNEEQQAAALYRSCREVLLGKSDQLPAVKEALLDAGIVWPLPSRLADALHTLFYTSLKLGWDALLNVDVKLFRKVAYLALSPGKSLPSLPTQYSCPKGESARHRNYMYFNFLKNSFGANGTSDGVSYENVSAYDCDMMTKLLGSGPSF
;
A
#
# COMPACT_ATOMS: atom_id res chain seq x y z
N MET A 1 39.86 14.39 -20.75
CA MET A 1 40.57 13.18 -20.29
C MET A 1 39.68 11.97 -20.58
N LYS A 2 40.11 11.05 -21.46
CA LYS A 2 39.43 9.78 -21.72
C LYS A 2 39.82 8.80 -20.60
N LEU A 3 38.86 8.32 -19.82
CA LEU A 3 39.09 7.21 -18.90
C LEU A 3 39.34 5.95 -19.74
N ALA A 4 40.58 5.46 -19.74
CA ALA A 4 40.93 4.17 -20.32
C ALA A 4 40.47 3.06 -19.37
N TRP A 5 39.57 2.20 -19.86
CA TRP A 5 39.21 0.97 -19.14
C TRP A 5 40.39 0.00 -19.13
N PRO A 6 40.62 -0.75 -18.04
CA PRO A 6 41.59 -1.83 -18.06
C PRO A 6 41.21 -2.81 -19.17
N THR A 7 42.11 -3.01 -20.11
CA THR A 7 42.00 -4.10 -21.08
C THR A 7 41.90 -5.43 -20.33
N PRO A 8 41.21 -6.45 -20.87
CA PRO A 8 41.16 -7.77 -20.25
C PRO A 8 42.58 -8.36 -20.27
N LYS A 9 43.36 -8.10 -19.23
CA LYS A 9 44.50 -8.94 -18.89
C LYS A 9 43.89 -10.25 -18.44
N THR A 10 44.21 -11.34 -19.13
CA THR A 10 43.98 -12.71 -18.65
C THR A 10 44.87 -12.95 -17.43
N SER A 11 44.49 -12.34 -16.30
CA SER A 11 45.10 -12.61 -15.02
C SER A 11 44.47 -13.88 -14.44
N PRO A 12 45.27 -14.81 -13.90
CA PRO A 12 44.79 -16.11 -13.40
C PRO A 12 43.81 -16.03 -12.21
N ASN A 13 43.50 -14.82 -11.73
CA ASN A 13 42.65 -14.57 -10.55
C ASN A 13 41.24 -14.04 -10.89
N VAL A 14 40.85 -14.02 -12.18
CA VAL A 14 39.49 -13.60 -12.57
C VAL A 14 38.54 -14.78 -12.50
N CYS A 15 37.47 -14.65 -11.70
CA CYS A 15 36.44 -15.69 -11.63
C CYS A 15 35.74 -15.84 -12.98
N GLN A 16 35.84 -17.03 -13.58
CA GLN A 16 35.21 -17.36 -14.87
C GLN A 16 34.04 -18.34 -14.74
N THR A 17 33.51 -18.58 -13.54
CA THR A 17 32.32 -19.41 -13.38
C THR A 17 31.13 -18.78 -14.11
N TYR A 18 30.16 -19.61 -14.50
CA TYR A 18 28.92 -19.11 -15.11
C TYR A 18 28.24 -18.05 -14.23
N ALA A 19 28.17 -18.29 -12.92
CA ALA A 19 27.63 -17.34 -11.96
C ALA A 19 28.39 -16.00 -12.03
N CYS A 20 29.72 -16.01 -11.94
CA CYS A 20 30.53 -14.78 -12.00
C CYS A 20 30.32 -14.00 -13.31
N ARG A 21 30.28 -14.68 -14.46
CA ARG A 21 30.01 -14.02 -15.75
C ARG A 21 28.61 -13.42 -15.84
N ASN A 22 27.60 -14.14 -15.35
CA ASN A 22 26.21 -13.67 -15.32
C ASN A 22 26.07 -12.44 -14.42
N TYR A 23 26.62 -12.47 -13.20
CA TYR A 23 26.60 -11.33 -12.28
C TYR A 23 27.37 -10.13 -12.83
N ALA A 24 28.57 -10.34 -13.39
CA ALA A 24 29.34 -9.27 -14.01
C ALA A 24 28.58 -8.63 -15.19
N GLY A 25 27.91 -9.44 -16.01
CA GLY A 25 27.06 -8.94 -17.10
C GLY A 25 25.91 -8.06 -16.59
N ARG A 26 25.19 -8.50 -15.55
CA ARG A 26 24.10 -7.73 -14.94
C ARG A 26 24.59 -6.41 -14.31
N LEU A 27 25.73 -6.44 -13.63
CA LEU A 27 26.34 -5.25 -13.04
C LEU A 27 26.71 -4.25 -14.13
N LEU A 28 27.40 -4.70 -15.18
CA LEU A 28 27.81 -3.85 -16.30
C LEU A 28 26.62 -3.25 -17.07
N ALA A 29 25.51 -3.96 -17.16
CA ALA A 29 24.27 -3.46 -17.77
C ALA A 29 23.56 -2.40 -16.91
N SER A 30 23.84 -2.36 -15.61
CA SER A 30 23.20 -1.45 -14.65
C SER A 30 23.93 -0.12 -14.52
N ILE A 31 25.25 -0.09 -14.75
CA ILE A 31 26.07 1.12 -14.60
C ILE A 31 26.02 2.05 -15.83
N ASN A 32 26.10 3.35 -15.59
CA ASN A 32 26.29 4.37 -16.62
C ASN A 32 27.72 4.92 -16.57
N LYS A 33 28.54 4.39 -17.48
CA LYS A 33 29.98 4.69 -17.59
C LYS A 33 30.30 6.15 -17.94
N TRP A 34 29.29 6.94 -18.33
CA TRP A 34 29.45 8.34 -18.69
C TRP A 34 29.33 9.28 -17.49
N VAL A 35 28.91 8.76 -16.32
CA VAL A 35 28.82 9.52 -15.07
C VAL A 35 30.08 9.28 -14.26
N ASN A 36 30.64 10.33 -13.65
CA ASN A 36 31.75 10.16 -12.70
C ASN A 36 31.19 9.65 -11.35
N PRO A 37 31.61 8.48 -10.85
CA PRO A 37 31.15 7.96 -9.55
C PRO A 37 31.48 8.88 -8.38
N CYS A 38 32.54 9.68 -8.48
CA CYS A 38 32.90 10.65 -7.44
C CYS A 38 31.99 11.89 -7.42
N HIS A 39 31.20 12.12 -8.48
CA HIS A 39 30.24 13.24 -8.56
C HIS A 39 28.82 12.77 -8.26
N SER A 40 28.44 11.60 -8.76
CA SER A 40 27.19 10.94 -8.38
C SER A 40 27.32 9.43 -8.52
N PHE A 41 27.58 8.79 -7.38
CA PHE A 41 27.64 7.33 -7.32
C PHE A 41 26.28 6.72 -7.72
N THR A 42 25.17 7.33 -7.30
CA THR A 42 23.81 6.89 -7.64
C THR A 42 23.58 6.87 -9.15
N HIS A 43 23.88 7.96 -9.86
CA HIS A 43 23.72 8.00 -11.31
C HIS A 43 24.70 7.07 -12.02
N PHE A 44 25.92 6.94 -11.50
CA PHE A 44 26.89 5.98 -12.03
C PHE A 44 26.41 4.52 -11.93
N VAL A 45 25.82 4.11 -10.81
CA VAL A 45 25.43 2.70 -10.60
C VAL A 45 24.01 2.34 -11.06
N CYS A 46 23.10 3.31 -11.16
CA CYS A 46 21.68 3.06 -11.43
C CYS A 46 21.21 3.51 -12.81
N ASP A 47 21.81 4.51 -13.45
CA ASP A 47 21.25 5.08 -14.69
C ASP A 47 21.21 4.07 -15.84
N GLY A 48 22.18 3.15 -15.92
CA GLY A 48 22.18 2.08 -16.93
C GLY A 48 21.00 1.15 -16.73
N TRP A 49 20.69 0.82 -15.47
CA TRP A 49 19.50 0.06 -15.11
C TRP A 49 18.23 0.84 -15.45
N GLN A 50 18.12 2.10 -15.05
CA GLN A 50 16.94 2.94 -15.30
C GLN A 50 16.64 3.15 -16.79
N LYS A 51 17.67 3.28 -17.64
CA LYS A 51 17.51 3.39 -19.10
C LYS A 51 16.89 2.14 -19.71
N ASN A 52 17.26 0.97 -19.20
CA ASN A 52 16.78 -0.32 -19.67
C ASN A 52 15.48 -0.77 -18.98
N HIS A 53 15.11 -0.12 -17.87
CA HIS A 53 13.97 -0.48 -17.02
C HIS A 53 13.17 0.76 -16.65
N LYS A 54 12.31 1.23 -17.58
CA LYS A 54 11.42 2.37 -17.33
C LYS A 54 10.47 2.06 -16.16
N LEU A 55 10.35 3.03 -15.24
CA LEU A 55 9.63 2.91 -13.97
C LEU A 55 8.13 2.61 -14.09
N SER A 56 7.51 2.69 -15.27
CA SER A 56 6.08 2.40 -15.41
C SER A 56 5.71 0.92 -15.25
N VAL A 57 6.70 0.02 -15.22
CA VAL A 57 6.48 -1.44 -15.12
C VAL A 57 7.20 -2.08 -13.92
N TRP A 58 8.31 -1.53 -13.41
CA TRP A 58 9.22 -2.25 -12.49
C TRP A 58 8.90 -2.21 -10.99
N GLU A 59 8.27 -1.16 -10.46
CA GLU A 59 7.79 -1.21 -9.06
C GLU A 59 6.79 -2.36 -8.87
N MET A 60 6.10 -2.72 -9.95
CA MET A 60 5.29 -3.92 -10.06
C MET A 60 6.13 -5.16 -10.45
N GLN A 61 7.06 -5.11 -11.42
CA GLN A 61 7.68 -6.32 -12.01
C GLN A 61 8.59 -7.16 -11.09
N PHE A 62 9.48 -6.55 -10.27
CA PHE A 62 10.34 -7.35 -9.38
C PHE A 62 9.55 -8.00 -8.25
N GLY A 63 8.57 -7.24 -7.71
CA GLY A 63 7.55 -7.80 -6.83
C GLY A 63 6.77 -8.91 -7.53
N HIS A 64 6.37 -8.72 -8.79
CA HIS A 64 5.63 -9.70 -9.57
C HIS A 64 6.40 -11.00 -9.77
N ASP A 65 7.70 -11.00 -10.07
CA ASP A 65 8.40 -12.27 -10.33
C ASP A 65 8.53 -13.14 -9.07
N VAL A 66 8.83 -12.53 -7.92
CA VAL A 66 8.87 -13.22 -6.63
C VAL A 66 7.47 -13.65 -6.20
N LEU A 67 6.50 -12.74 -6.32
CA LEU A 67 5.10 -12.98 -5.98
C LEU A 67 4.49 -14.05 -6.89
N ASN A 68 4.82 -14.08 -8.18
CA ASN A 68 4.37 -15.10 -9.13
C ASN A 68 4.90 -16.47 -8.76
N ARG A 69 6.19 -16.58 -8.38
CA ARG A 69 6.74 -17.86 -7.91
C ARG A 69 6.09 -18.32 -6.61
N LEU A 70 5.89 -17.40 -5.66
CA LEU A 70 5.24 -17.68 -4.38
C LEU A 70 3.79 -18.14 -4.58
N THR A 71 3.01 -17.38 -5.33
CA THR A 71 1.60 -17.70 -5.62
C THR A 71 1.44 -19.00 -6.38
N GLN A 72 2.27 -19.29 -7.38
CA GLN A 72 2.28 -20.58 -8.08
C GLN A 72 2.62 -21.75 -7.13
N THR A 73 3.49 -21.51 -6.15
CA THR A 73 3.82 -22.51 -5.13
C THR A 73 2.61 -22.77 -4.23
N LEU A 74 1.98 -21.72 -3.70
CA LEU A 74 0.78 -21.82 -2.85
C LEU A 74 -0.38 -22.53 -3.56
N LEU A 75 -0.54 -22.35 -4.87
CA LEU A 75 -1.57 -23.05 -5.64
C LEU A 75 -1.35 -24.56 -5.73
N ARG A 76 -0.11 -25.03 -5.63
CA ARG A 76 0.24 -26.46 -5.74
C ARG A 76 0.14 -27.22 -4.42
N ILE A 77 0.17 -26.52 -3.29
CA ILE A 77 0.13 -27.15 -1.95
C ILE A 77 -1.24 -27.85 -1.75
N PRO A 78 -1.32 -29.16 -1.51
CA PRO A 78 -2.58 -29.82 -1.24
C PRO A 78 -3.14 -29.33 0.11
N VAL A 79 -4.40 -28.89 0.12
CA VAL A 79 -5.05 -28.36 1.33
C VAL A 79 -6.12 -29.36 1.78
N PRO A 80 -5.91 -30.06 2.90
CA PRO A 80 -6.92 -30.95 3.47
C PRO A 80 -8.06 -30.15 4.11
N ALA A 81 -9.23 -30.79 4.27
CA ALA A 81 -10.39 -30.17 4.90
C ALA A 81 -10.17 -29.85 6.40
N THR A 82 -9.33 -30.63 7.08
CA THR A 82 -9.02 -30.46 8.50
C THR A 82 -7.53 -30.75 8.76
N GLY A 83 -7.00 -30.25 9.89
CA GLY A 83 -5.62 -30.54 10.32
C GLY A 83 -4.53 -29.87 9.47
N GLN A 84 -4.80 -28.68 8.92
CA GLN A 84 -3.86 -27.94 8.08
C GLN A 84 -2.65 -27.47 8.88
N ASN A 85 -1.45 -27.67 8.33
CA ASN A 85 -0.23 -27.02 8.83
C ASN A 85 -0.14 -25.56 8.33
N GLU A 86 0.87 -24.81 8.79
CA GLU A 86 1.03 -23.38 8.49
C GLU A 86 1.10 -23.08 6.98
N GLU A 87 1.81 -23.92 6.20
CA GLU A 87 1.91 -23.77 4.75
C GLU A 87 0.58 -24.02 4.04
N GLN A 88 -0.18 -25.00 4.51
CA GLN A 88 -1.51 -25.34 3.99
C GLN A 88 -2.54 -24.26 4.31
N GLN A 89 -2.47 -23.64 5.49
CA GLN A 89 -3.30 -22.50 5.85
C GLN A 89 -3.01 -21.29 4.95
N ALA A 90 -1.74 -21.00 4.70
CA ALA A 90 -1.35 -19.94 3.76
C ALA A 90 -1.86 -20.21 2.34
N ALA A 91 -1.78 -21.46 1.87
CA ALA A 91 -2.32 -21.87 0.58
C ALA A 91 -3.85 -21.76 0.50
N ALA A 92 -4.55 -22.14 1.57
CA ALA A 92 -6.01 -22.03 1.68
C ALA A 92 -6.44 -20.55 1.62
N LEU A 93 -5.78 -19.69 2.40
CA LEU A 93 -6.02 -18.25 2.42
C LEU A 93 -5.76 -17.58 1.07
N TYR A 94 -4.69 -17.97 0.38
CA TYR A 94 -4.41 -17.44 -0.95
C TYR A 94 -5.50 -17.81 -1.96
N ARG A 95 -5.99 -19.06 -1.92
CA ARG A 95 -7.07 -19.52 -2.82
C ARG A 95 -8.37 -18.76 -2.59
N SER A 96 -8.76 -18.58 -1.32
CA SER A 96 -9.99 -17.83 -0.99
C SER A 96 -9.88 -16.38 -1.46
N CYS A 97 -8.75 -15.70 -1.22
CA CYS A 97 -8.50 -14.35 -1.71
C CYS A 97 -8.62 -14.25 -3.23
N ARG A 98 -8.05 -15.22 -3.96
CA ARG A 98 -8.11 -15.24 -5.43
C ARG A 98 -9.53 -15.41 -5.95
N GLU A 99 -10.37 -16.21 -5.30
CA GLU A 99 -11.77 -16.39 -5.71
C GLU A 99 -12.59 -15.10 -5.59
N VAL A 100 -12.34 -14.31 -4.54
CA VAL A 100 -12.92 -12.97 -4.37
C VAL A 100 -12.50 -12.04 -5.52
N LEU A 101 -11.20 -12.00 -5.83
CA LEU A 101 -10.67 -11.15 -6.91
C LEU A 101 -11.21 -11.53 -8.30
N LEU A 102 -11.50 -12.81 -8.51
CA LEU A 102 -12.09 -13.31 -9.75
C LEU A 102 -13.62 -13.15 -9.80
N GLY A 103 -14.24 -12.51 -8.81
CA GLY A 103 -15.69 -12.33 -8.73
C GLY A 103 -16.46 -13.65 -8.56
N LYS A 104 -15.79 -14.72 -8.11
CA LYS A 104 -16.41 -16.03 -7.88
C LYS A 104 -17.09 -16.14 -6.52
N SER A 105 -16.94 -15.11 -5.67
CA SER A 105 -17.50 -15.07 -4.34
C SER A 105 -17.96 -13.65 -4.03
N ASP A 106 -19.22 -13.51 -3.62
CA ASP A 106 -19.74 -12.25 -3.11
C ASP A 106 -19.37 -12.11 -1.62
N GLN A 107 -18.57 -11.10 -1.31
CA GLN A 107 -18.09 -10.81 0.04
C GLN A 107 -18.85 -9.67 0.70
N LEU A 108 -19.76 -9.01 -0.02
CA LEU A 108 -20.55 -7.92 0.54
C LEU A 108 -21.35 -8.35 1.80
N PRO A 109 -21.92 -9.57 1.89
CA PRO A 109 -22.56 -10.04 3.11
C PRO A 109 -21.58 -10.13 4.30
N ALA A 110 -20.39 -10.68 4.08
CA ALA A 110 -19.37 -10.81 5.13
C ALA A 110 -18.88 -9.44 5.62
N VAL A 111 -18.72 -8.47 4.71
CA VAL A 111 -18.37 -7.08 5.07
C VAL A 111 -19.49 -6.44 5.89
N LYS A 112 -20.76 -6.64 5.50
CA LYS A 112 -21.91 -6.11 6.26
C LYS A 112 -22.00 -6.71 7.67
N GLU A 113 -21.79 -8.01 7.80
CA GLU A 113 -21.79 -8.69 9.09
C GLU A 113 -20.67 -8.18 10.00
N ALA A 114 -19.45 -8.04 9.47
CA ALA A 114 -18.33 -7.48 10.22
C ALA A 114 -18.58 -6.03 10.69
N LEU A 115 -19.27 -5.21 9.88
CA LEU A 115 -19.67 -3.86 10.27
C LEU A 115 -20.72 -3.88 11.38
N LEU A 116 -21.73 -4.76 11.29
CA LEU A 116 -22.74 -4.92 12.33
C LEU A 116 -22.14 -5.36 13.67
N ASP A 117 -21.22 -6.32 13.64
CA ASP A 117 -20.50 -6.76 14.84
C ASP A 117 -19.65 -5.64 15.47
N ALA A 118 -19.13 -4.73 14.64
CA ALA A 118 -18.41 -3.55 15.10
C ALA A 118 -19.35 -2.45 15.66
N GLY A 119 -20.67 -2.66 15.64
CA GLY A 119 -21.68 -1.67 16.02
C GLY A 119 -21.94 -0.61 14.94
N ILE A 120 -21.41 -0.79 13.72
CA ILE A 120 -21.50 0.15 12.61
C ILE A 120 -22.69 -0.23 11.72
N VAL A 121 -23.76 0.57 11.82
CA VAL A 121 -24.96 0.39 10.97
C VAL A 121 -24.80 1.19 9.68
N TRP A 122 -24.07 0.64 8.71
CA TRP A 122 -23.90 1.29 7.40
C TRP A 122 -25.16 1.13 6.51
N PRO A 123 -25.63 2.17 5.77
CA PRO A 123 -25.05 3.50 5.51
C PRO A 123 -25.58 4.63 6.42
N LEU A 124 -26.30 4.30 7.50
CA LEU A 124 -26.94 5.30 8.34
C LEU A 124 -26.00 5.75 9.47
N PRO A 125 -26.04 7.02 9.90
CA PRO A 125 -25.23 7.45 11.03
C PRO A 125 -25.65 6.69 12.28
N SER A 126 -24.77 5.83 12.79
CA SER A 126 -24.95 5.13 14.06
C SER A 126 -24.93 6.17 15.19
N ARG A 127 -26.11 6.58 15.66
CA ARG A 127 -26.24 7.42 16.88
C ARG A 127 -25.96 6.62 18.18
N LEU A 128 -25.69 5.32 18.07
CA LEU A 128 -25.74 4.35 19.17
C LEU A 128 -24.49 3.45 19.29
N ALA A 129 -23.50 3.61 18.42
CA ALA A 129 -22.27 2.82 18.57
C ALA A 129 -21.52 3.32 19.81
N ASP A 130 -21.27 2.43 20.78
CA ASP A 130 -20.32 2.71 21.86
C ASP A 130 -18.96 2.95 21.19
N ALA A 131 -18.54 4.22 21.18
CA ALA A 131 -17.33 4.65 20.49
C ALA A 131 -16.09 3.88 20.95
N LEU A 132 -16.04 3.46 22.23
CA LEU A 132 -14.94 2.65 22.75
C LEU A 132 -15.03 1.22 22.23
N HIS A 133 -16.20 0.59 22.30
CA HIS A 133 -16.40 -0.76 21.77
C HIS A 133 -16.04 -0.84 20.29
N THR A 134 -16.59 0.08 19.48
CA THR A 134 -16.30 0.15 18.05
C THR A 134 -14.82 0.37 17.80
N LEU A 135 -14.17 1.29 18.52
CA LEU A 135 -12.74 1.55 18.35
C LEU A 135 -11.88 0.31 18.64
N PHE A 136 -12.10 -0.36 19.77
CA PHE A 136 -11.33 -1.56 20.11
C PHE A 136 -11.63 -2.72 19.15
N TYR A 137 -12.89 -2.90 18.76
CA TYR A 137 -13.28 -3.94 17.82
C TYR A 137 -12.65 -3.72 16.44
N THR A 138 -12.73 -2.51 15.89
CA THR A 138 -12.16 -2.21 14.58
C THR A 138 -10.63 -2.28 14.61
N SER A 139 -9.96 -1.69 15.60
CA SER A 139 -8.50 -1.67 15.64
C SER A 139 -7.89 -3.04 15.97
N LEU A 140 -8.33 -3.69 17.06
CA LEU A 140 -7.67 -4.92 17.52
C LEU A 140 -8.17 -6.18 16.82
N LYS A 141 -9.45 -6.24 16.43
CA LYS A 141 -10.04 -7.45 15.83
C LYS A 141 -10.03 -7.39 14.31
N LEU A 142 -10.30 -6.24 13.72
CA LEU A 142 -10.36 -6.07 12.25
C LEU A 142 -9.07 -5.47 11.66
N GLY A 143 -8.20 -4.87 12.47
CA GLY A 143 -7.03 -4.13 11.98
C GLY A 143 -7.40 -2.89 11.17
N TRP A 144 -8.57 -2.31 11.43
CA TRP A 144 -9.10 -1.13 10.74
C TRP A 144 -8.89 0.13 11.59
N ASP A 145 -7.93 0.96 11.16
CA ASP A 145 -7.45 2.13 11.90
C ASP A 145 -8.10 3.44 11.40
N ALA A 146 -9.37 3.69 11.75
CA ALA A 146 -10.09 4.86 11.24
C ALA A 146 -9.77 6.16 12.00
N LEU A 147 -9.98 6.20 13.32
CA LEU A 147 -9.91 7.43 14.13
C LEU A 147 -8.69 7.46 15.05
N LEU A 148 -8.53 6.39 15.83
CA LEU A 148 -7.36 6.12 16.65
C LEU A 148 -6.92 4.70 16.27
N ASN A 149 -5.61 4.48 16.25
CA ASN A 149 -5.07 3.13 16.25
C ASN A 149 -4.75 2.76 17.71
N VAL A 150 -5.15 1.55 18.09
CA VAL A 150 -4.82 0.92 19.36
C VAL A 150 -3.89 -0.24 19.06
N ASP A 151 -2.61 -0.11 19.39
CA ASP A 151 -1.62 -1.17 19.25
C ASP A 151 -1.24 -1.75 20.62
N VAL A 152 -0.96 -3.04 20.67
CA VAL A 152 -0.26 -3.66 21.82
C VAL A 152 1.23 -3.61 21.56
N LYS A 153 1.96 -2.81 22.33
CA LYS A 153 3.43 -2.69 22.24
C LYS A 153 4.11 -3.36 23.42
N LEU A 154 5.30 -3.90 23.16
CA LEU A 154 6.15 -4.54 24.17
C LEU A 154 7.37 -3.67 24.44
N PHE A 155 7.53 -3.26 25.71
CA PHE A 155 8.74 -2.60 26.18
C PHE A 155 9.25 -3.30 27.43
N ARG A 156 10.51 -3.79 27.38
CA ARG A 156 11.15 -4.50 28.50
C ARG A 156 10.26 -5.60 29.11
N LYS A 157 9.61 -6.40 28.26
CA LYS A 157 8.70 -7.50 28.62
C LYS A 157 7.37 -7.07 29.28
N VAL A 158 7.06 -5.77 29.32
CA VAL A 158 5.75 -5.27 29.72
C VAL A 158 4.97 -4.90 28.46
N ALA A 159 3.76 -5.44 28.34
CA ALA A 159 2.83 -5.05 27.29
C ALA A 159 2.07 -3.79 27.71
N TYR A 160 1.92 -2.83 26.80
CA TYR A 160 1.15 -1.62 27.01
C TYR A 160 0.34 -1.28 25.75
N LEU A 161 -0.78 -0.60 25.95
CA LEU A 161 -1.58 -0.06 24.86
C LEU A 161 -0.95 1.24 24.38
N ALA A 162 -0.62 1.30 23.10
CA ALA A 162 -0.16 2.51 22.44
C ALA A 162 -1.31 3.06 21.60
N LEU A 163 -1.69 4.30 21.89
CA LEU A 163 -2.63 5.06 21.08
C LEU A 163 -1.83 5.91 20.10
N SER A 164 -2.16 5.82 18.83
CA SER A 164 -1.67 6.75 17.81
C SER A 164 -2.84 7.28 16.99
N PRO A 165 -2.71 8.46 16.36
CA PRO A 165 -3.70 8.92 15.40
C PRO A 165 -3.98 7.79 14.40
N GLY A 166 -5.25 7.45 14.24
CA GLY A 166 -5.67 6.54 13.19
C GLY A 166 -5.30 7.15 11.85
N LYS A 167 -5.26 6.31 10.83
CA LYS A 167 -5.26 6.85 9.48
C LYS A 167 -6.69 7.37 9.31
N SER A 168 -6.88 8.68 9.51
CA SER A 168 -8.15 9.42 9.43
C SER A 168 -8.89 9.21 8.10
N LEU A 169 -9.57 8.09 7.86
CA LEU A 169 -10.10 7.75 6.52
C LEU A 169 -9.24 8.26 5.31
N PRO A 170 -7.94 7.88 5.14
CA PRO A 170 -7.19 8.25 3.95
C PRO A 170 -6.27 7.09 3.52
N SER A 171 -6.64 6.38 2.47
CA SER A 171 -5.61 5.68 1.69
C SER A 171 -4.69 6.67 0.94
N LEU A 172 -4.90 7.99 1.10
CA LEU A 172 -4.04 9.03 0.56
C LEU A 172 -2.95 9.41 1.59
N PRO A 173 -1.66 9.15 1.29
CA PRO A 173 -0.57 9.60 2.15
C PRO A 173 -0.63 11.12 2.35
N THR A 174 -0.76 11.55 3.61
CA THR A 174 -0.49 12.92 4.13
C THR A 174 -0.81 14.08 3.18
N GLN A 175 -2.09 14.32 2.88
CA GLN A 175 -2.49 15.38 1.91
C GLN A 175 -3.55 16.38 2.39
N TYR A 176 -3.95 16.35 3.65
CA TYR A 176 -4.92 17.33 4.18
C TYR A 176 -4.32 18.73 4.43
N SER A 177 -3.04 18.96 4.11
CA SER A 177 -2.55 20.31 3.88
C SER A 177 -3.21 20.83 2.59
N CYS A 178 -4.11 21.82 2.69
CA CYS A 178 -4.96 22.29 1.57
C CYS A 178 -4.18 22.26 0.23
N PRO A 179 -4.71 21.57 -0.80
CA PRO A 179 -3.94 21.23 -1.99
C PRO A 179 -3.49 22.49 -2.73
N LYS A 180 -2.18 22.77 -2.70
CA LYS A 180 -1.57 23.75 -3.61
C LYS A 180 -1.30 23.08 -4.95
N GLY A 181 -2.15 23.36 -5.94
CA GLY A 181 -1.95 22.95 -7.34
C GLY A 181 -2.98 21.95 -7.89
N GLU A 182 -3.07 21.91 -9.22
CA GLU A 182 -4.07 21.17 -10.01
C GLU A 182 -4.00 19.64 -9.81
N SER A 183 -2.79 19.09 -9.70
CA SER A 183 -2.57 17.65 -9.46
C SER A 183 -3.20 17.15 -8.15
N ALA A 184 -3.21 17.99 -7.10
CA ALA A 184 -3.77 17.62 -5.81
C ALA A 184 -5.30 17.71 -5.78
N ARG A 185 -5.89 18.67 -6.52
CA ARG A 185 -7.35 18.72 -6.74
C ARG A 185 -7.87 17.50 -7.49
N HIS A 186 -7.16 17.08 -8.53
CA HIS A 186 -7.52 15.90 -9.32
C HIS A 186 -7.54 14.61 -8.47
N ARG A 187 -6.57 14.44 -7.55
CA ARG A 187 -6.55 13.27 -6.65
C ARG A 187 -7.72 13.26 -5.67
N ASN A 188 -8.08 14.40 -5.10
CA ASN A 188 -9.24 14.49 -4.22
C ASN A 188 -10.53 14.14 -4.99
N TYR A 189 -10.71 14.69 -6.18
CA TYR A 189 -11.85 14.36 -7.04
C TYR A 189 -11.96 12.85 -7.33
N MET A 190 -10.84 12.21 -7.68
CA MET A 190 -10.79 10.76 -7.91
C MET A 190 -11.14 9.97 -6.64
N TYR A 191 -10.69 10.43 -5.47
CA TYR A 191 -11.02 9.80 -4.18
C TYR A 191 -12.51 9.93 -3.84
N PHE A 192 -13.10 11.10 -4.03
CA PHE A 192 -14.55 11.28 -3.84
C PHE A 192 -15.38 10.39 -4.75
N ASN A 193 -14.99 10.27 -6.03
CA ASN A 193 -15.66 9.36 -6.96
C ASN A 193 -15.50 7.89 -6.53
N PHE A 194 -14.32 7.50 -6.04
CA PHE A 194 -14.12 6.17 -5.47
C PHE A 194 -15.06 5.91 -4.29
N LEU A 195 -15.19 6.84 -3.34
CA LEU A 195 -16.13 6.72 -2.23
C LEU A 195 -17.57 6.61 -2.73
N LYS A 196 -18.00 7.49 -3.64
CA LYS A 196 -19.35 7.48 -4.20
C LYS A 196 -19.71 6.14 -4.84
N ASN A 197 -18.81 5.61 -5.67
CA ASN A 197 -19.01 4.35 -6.39
C ASN A 197 -18.94 3.13 -5.46
N SER A 198 -18.06 3.15 -4.47
CA SER A 198 -17.88 2.04 -3.52
C SER A 198 -19.04 1.91 -2.55
N PHE A 199 -19.68 3.03 -2.20
CA PHE A 199 -20.71 3.09 -1.17
C PHE A 199 -22.13 3.28 -1.69
N GLY A 200 -22.33 3.32 -3.02
CA GLY A 200 -23.66 3.36 -3.62
C GLY A 200 -24.48 4.60 -3.25
N ALA A 201 -23.82 5.75 -3.06
CA ALA A 201 -24.50 7.03 -2.86
C ALA A 201 -25.14 7.53 -4.17
N ASN A 202 -26.21 6.85 -4.60
CA ASN A 202 -27.15 7.33 -5.61
C ASN A 202 -28.29 8.17 -5.00
N GLY A 203 -28.26 8.44 -3.69
CA GLY A 203 -29.18 9.35 -3.01
C GLY A 203 -28.57 10.72 -2.79
N THR A 204 -29.08 11.72 -3.51
CA THR A 204 -29.09 13.15 -3.16
C THR A 204 -27.73 13.82 -2.88
N SER A 205 -26.95 14.03 -3.93
CA SER A 205 -26.13 15.25 -4.03
C SER A 205 -25.93 15.56 -5.52
N ASP A 206 -26.91 16.24 -6.10
CA ASP A 206 -26.71 16.93 -7.37
C ASP A 206 -25.54 17.92 -7.20
N GLY A 207 -24.51 17.81 -8.05
CA GLY A 207 -23.63 18.95 -8.32
C GLY A 207 -22.22 19.01 -7.71
N VAL A 208 -21.50 17.90 -7.51
CA VAL A 208 -20.05 17.99 -7.29
C VAL A 208 -19.32 18.06 -8.64
N SER A 209 -19.12 19.28 -9.16
CA SER A 209 -18.24 19.55 -10.30
C SER A 209 -16.76 19.61 -9.85
N TYR A 210 -15.82 19.42 -10.78
CA TYR A 210 -14.38 19.53 -10.54
C TYR A 210 -13.98 20.87 -9.88
N GLU A 211 -14.75 21.92 -10.13
CA GLU A 211 -14.54 23.26 -9.59
C GLU A 211 -15.03 23.36 -8.12
N ASN A 212 -16.09 22.64 -7.75
CA ASN A 212 -16.72 22.69 -6.42
C ASN A 212 -15.93 21.91 -5.34
N VAL A 213 -15.12 20.91 -5.71
CA VAL A 213 -14.24 20.17 -4.79
C VAL A 213 -13.15 21.08 -4.19
N SER A 214 -12.85 22.21 -4.84
CA SER A 214 -11.78 23.13 -4.39
C SER A 214 -12.18 24.05 -3.23
N ALA A 215 -13.48 24.31 -3.04
CA ALA A 215 -13.97 25.31 -2.09
C ALA A 215 -14.70 24.70 -0.88
N TYR A 216 -15.45 23.60 -1.08
CA TYR A 216 -16.27 23.02 -0.02
C TYR A 216 -15.47 22.20 1.02
N ASP A 217 -14.31 21.65 0.67
CA ASP A 217 -13.58 20.71 1.54
C ASP A 217 -12.66 21.35 2.59
N CYS A 218 -12.06 22.51 2.34
CA CYS A 218 -11.27 23.16 3.40
C CYS A 218 -12.21 23.73 4.50
N ASP A 219 -13.44 24.15 4.16
CA ASP A 219 -14.42 24.65 5.16
C ASP A 219 -15.09 23.51 5.96
N MET A 220 -15.43 22.38 5.32
CA MET A 220 -16.02 21.22 6.00
C MET A 220 -15.05 20.59 7.01
N MET A 221 -13.77 20.47 6.68
CA MET A 221 -12.75 19.96 7.61
C MET A 221 -12.44 20.93 8.76
N THR A 222 -12.51 22.24 8.52
CA THR A 222 -12.36 23.25 9.58
C THR A 222 -13.54 23.23 10.57
N LYS A 223 -14.74 22.94 10.07
CA LYS A 223 -15.96 22.78 10.88
C LYS A 223 -16.04 21.45 11.62
N LEU A 224 -15.53 20.35 11.04
CA LEU A 224 -15.48 19.04 11.67
C LEU A 224 -14.37 18.92 12.73
N LEU A 225 -13.27 19.66 12.59
CA LEU A 225 -12.17 19.67 13.55
C LEU A 225 -12.37 20.61 14.74
N GLY A 226 -13.50 21.32 14.80
CA GLY A 226 -13.88 22.09 15.98
C GLY A 226 -12.91 23.22 16.30
N SER A 227 -13.40 24.44 16.14
CA SER A 227 -13.00 25.57 16.97
C SER A 227 -13.09 25.19 18.47
N GLY A 228 -12.01 24.64 19.03
CA GLY A 228 -11.80 24.56 20.47
C GLY A 228 -11.45 25.96 21.01
N PRO A 229 -11.86 26.28 22.24
CA PRO A 229 -11.74 27.63 22.77
C PRO A 229 -10.27 28.02 22.92
N SER A 230 -9.96 29.23 22.46
CA SER A 230 -8.74 29.96 22.80
C SER A 230 -8.62 30.10 24.31
N PHE A 231 -7.56 29.52 24.88
CA PHE A 231 -6.96 29.89 26.16
C PHE A 231 -5.51 30.28 25.91
#